data_AF-A0A8B7S4I0-F1
#
_entry.id   AF-A0A8B7S4I0-F1
#
_cell.length_a   1.000
_cell.length_b   1.000
_cell.length_c   1.000
_cell.angle_alpha   90.00
_cell.angle_beta   90.00
_cell.angle_gamma   90.00
#
_symmetry.space_group_name_H-M   'P 1'
#
loop_
_entity.id
_entity.type
_entity.pdbx_description
1 polymer ?
#
loop_
_entity_poly.entity_id
_entity_poly.type
_entity_poly.pdbx_seq_one_letter_code
_entity_poly.pdbx_strand_id
1 'polypeptide(L)'
;MASNHKLSAARPVSRGGIGLAGRPASGIRPPSGNIRVATGMPPGTARPGSRGGAIGTGGVLSSQIKVADRPVTQQGLSGMKTGIKGPQRQILDKSYYLGLLRSKISELTSEMNKLQKEIEMYNQENSVYLSYEKRAEILAIEIKEFQGQLADYNMLVDKLNTNTEMEEVMNDYNMLKAQNDRETQSMDIIFTERQAKEKQIRSVEEDIEQEKQAADDIIKNMPPEKQVKYIEMKTTNEKLLQELDTLQQQLDLLNIKKESLEAEIAPSQVKQEAVLLYEKLYELESHRDQMTAEDKSMGSPMEERERLLKQVKEDNQEIASMERQLTDIKEKINQFNEEIRQLDMDLEEHQVIWEEVS
;
A
#
# COMPACT_ATOMS: atom_id res chain seq x y z
N MET A 1 5.62 -16.60 -41.79
CA MET A 1 5.86 -15.15 -41.65
C MET A 1 4.90 -14.62 -40.62
N ALA A 2 5.43 -13.92 -39.60
CA ALA A 2 4.78 -12.97 -38.68
C ALA A 2 3.49 -13.41 -37.94
N SER A 3 3.27 -13.16 -36.66
CA SER A 3 3.94 -12.30 -35.69
C SER A 3 3.49 -12.73 -34.28
N ASN A 4 4.46 -12.91 -33.39
CA ASN A 4 4.24 -13.06 -31.95
C ASN A 4 3.78 -11.73 -31.37
N HIS A 5 2.59 -11.68 -30.76
CA HIS A 5 2.22 -10.64 -29.80
C HIS A 5 2.09 -11.26 -28.41
N LYS A 6 3.14 -11.08 -27.60
CA LYS A 6 3.09 -11.18 -26.15
C LYS A 6 2.28 -9.99 -25.63
N LEU A 7 1.14 -10.25 -25.01
CA LEU A 7 0.44 -9.26 -24.20
C LEU A 7 1.09 -9.23 -22.81
N SER A 8 1.66 -8.07 -22.47
CA SER A 8 2.17 -7.74 -21.14
C SER A 8 0.98 -7.52 -20.21
N ALA A 9 0.74 -8.43 -19.27
CA ALA A 9 -0.23 -8.25 -18.22
C ALA A 9 0.21 -7.07 -17.33
N ALA A 10 -0.56 -5.98 -17.39
CA ALA A 10 -0.46 -4.87 -16.47
C ALA A 10 -0.89 -5.33 -15.07
N ARG A 11 -0.03 -5.10 -14.07
CA ARG A 11 -0.40 -5.20 -12.66
C ARG A 11 -1.33 -4.03 -12.30
N PRO A 12 -2.37 -4.24 -11.48
CA PRO A 12 -3.13 -3.14 -10.91
C PRO A 12 -2.27 -2.38 -9.90
N VAL A 13 -2.25 -1.05 -10.02
CA VAL A 13 -1.63 -0.13 -9.07
C VAL A 13 -2.67 0.18 -8.01
N SER A 14 -2.54 -0.41 -6.83
CA SER A 14 -3.32 -0.05 -5.65
C SER A 14 -2.87 1.32 -5.13
N ARG A 15 -3.77 2.30 -5.21
CA ARG A 15 -3.67 3.63 -4.60
C ARG A 15 -4.61 3.64 -3.40
N GLY A 16 -4.11 3.97 -2.20
CA GLY A 16 -4.97 4.15 -1.03
C GLY A 16 -4.26 4.21 0.31
N GLY A 17 -3.26 5.09 0.47
CA GLY A 17 -2.78 5.50 1.79
C GLY A 17 -3.62 6.68 2.28
N ILE A 18 -4.66 6.41 3.07
CA ILE A 18 -5.42 7.44 3.78
C ILE A 18 -4.74 7.67 5.13
N GLY A 19 -4.39 8.94 5.37
CA GLY A 19 -3.71 9.40 6.57
C GLY A 19 -4.60 9.27 7.82
N LEU A 20 -4.01 8.71 8.86
CA LEU A 20 -4.53 8.79 10.22
C LEU A 20 -4.22 10.18 10.78
N ALA A 21 -5.26 11.02 10.84
CA ALA A 21 -5.29 12.22 11.66
C ALA A 21 -5.87 11.85 13.03
N GLY A 22 -5.13 12.08 14.11
CA GLY A 22 -5.59 11.77 15.47
C GLY A 22 -4.51 11.95 16.53
N ARG A 23 -4.01 13.18 16.71
CA ARG A 23 -3.31 13.59 17.94
C ARG A 23 -3.79 14.98 18.35
N PRO A 24 -4.23 15.22 19.61
CA PRO A 24 -4.58 16.55 20.07
C PRO A 24 -3.30 17.35 20.38
N ALA A 25 -3.28 18.61 19.96
CA ALA A 25 -2.21 19.56 20.26
C ALA A 25 -2.58 20.43 21.47
N SER A 26 -1.78 20.34 22.53
CA SER A 26 -1.76 21.30 23.65
C SER A 26 -0.57 22.23 23.50
N GLY A 27 -0.76 23.54 23.70
CA GLY A 27 0.34 24.45 24.03
C GLY A 27 0.36 25.78 23.28
N ILE A 28 -0.31 26.77 23.87
CA ILE A 28 -0.30 28.19 23.52
C ILE A 28 1.09 28.80 23.81
N ARG A 29 1.64 29.59 22.87
CA ARG A 29 2.74 30.53 23.15
C ARG A 29 2.53 31.85 22.37
N PRO A 30 2.70 33.04 22.99
CA PRO A 30 2.41 34.32 22.33
C PRO A 30 3.60 34.83 21.49
N PRO A 31 3.39 35.77 20.55
CA PRO A 31 4.45 36.35 19.74
C PRO A 31 4.96 37.66 20.33
N SER A 32 6.28 37.88 20.27
CA SER A 32 6.91 39.17 20.59
C SER A 32 7.86 39.61 19.47
N GLY A 33 7.41 40.62 18.72
CA GLY A 33 8.10 41.90 18.48
C GLY A 33 9.47 41.93 17.77
N ASN A 34 9.43 42.29 16.49
CA ASN A 34 10.28 43.24 15.74
C ASN A 34 11.59 43.76 16.38
N ILE A 35 12.74 43.54 15.72
CA ILE A 35 13.78 44.57 15.50
C ILE A 35 14.41 44.38 14.09
N ARG A 36 14.31 45.44 13.27
CA ARG A 36 15.10 45.67 12.05
C ARG A 36 16.24 46.63 12.40
N VAL A 37 17.47 46.37 11.93
CA VAL A 37 18.43 47.44 11.56
C VAL A 37 19.25 46.96 10.36
N ALA A 38 19.33 47.82 9.35
CA ALA A 38 20.11 47.68 8.13
C ALA A 38 21.26 48.69 8.11
N THR A 39 22.38 48.37 7.44
CA THR A 39 23.44 49.18 6.79
C THR A 39 24.77 48.43 6.96
N GLY A 40 25.72 48.33 6.02
CA GLY A 40 25.96 48.85 4.68
C GLY A 40 27.31 48.30 4.21
N MET A 41 27.47 48.04 2.91
CA MET A 41 28.75 47.74 2.22
C MET A 41 29.62 49.04 2.19
N PRO A 42 30.96 49.11 1.88
CA PRO A 42 31.67 48.30 0.85
C PRO A 42 33.22 48.13 1.09
N PRO A 43 34.16 48.09 0.10
CA PRO A 43 35.14 46.99 -0.04
C PRO A 43 36.64 47.41 -0.15
N GLY A 44 37.54 46.42 -0.34
CA GLY A 44 38.96 46.60 -0.71
C GLY A 44 39.92 46.23 0.44
N THR A 45 41.18 45.80 0.28
CA THR A 45 42.14 45.59 -0.83
C THR A 45 43.31 44.74 -0.27
N ALA A 46 44.15 44.19 -1.16
CA ALA A 46 45.57 43.85 -0.99
C ALA A 46 46.03 42.67 -0.09
N ARG A 47 46.42 41.55 -0.74
CA ARG A 47 47.80 41.05 -1.03
C ARG A 47 48.91 41.09 0.08
N PRO A 48 50.06 40.37 -0.08
CA PRO A 48 50.49 39.25 0.78
C PRO A 48 51.92 39.39 1.39
N GLY A 49 52.33 38.50 2.32
CA GLY A 49 53.75 38.38 2.67
C GLY A 49 54.12 37.53 3.90
N SER A 50 54.68 36.35 3.64
CA SER A 50 56.00 35.85 4.07
C SER A 50 56.40 35.64 5.56
N ARG A 51 56.99 34.42 5.77
CA ARG A 51 57.87 33.90 6.86
C ARG A 51 57.16 33.48 8.15
N GLY A 52 57.40 32.32 8.75
CA GLY A 52 58.33 31.16 8.62
C GLY A 52 58.11 30.30 9.89
N GLY A 53 58.46 29.03 10.03
CA GLY A 53 59.16 28.01 9.28
C GLY A 53 59.15 26.70 10.10
N ALA A 54 59.66 25.61 9.50
CA ALA A 54 60.22 24.37 10.09
C ALA A 54 60.04 23.23 9.05
N ILE A 55 61.01 23.00 8.15
CA ILE A 55 62.07 21.97 8.24
C ILE A 55 61.53 20.57 8.58
N GLY A 56 61.51 19.69 7.58
CA GLY A 56 61.23 18.26 7.71
C GLY A 56 61.16 17.54 6.37
N THR A 57 62.31 17.47 5.69
CA THR A 57 62.80 16.33 4.88
C THR A 57 61.79 15.34 4.25
N GLY A 58 61.78 15.27 2.92
CA GLY A 58 61.58 13.98 2.19
C GLY A 58 60.65 13.99 0.97
N GLY A 59 61.22 13.75 -0.21
CA GLY A 59 60.56 13.00 -1.29
C GLY A 59 59.64 13.75 -2.26
N VAL A 60 60.24 14.33 -3.29
CA VAL A 60 59.58 14.90 -4.47
C VAL A 60 59.56 13.85 -5.59
N LEU A 61 58.39 13.52 -6.18
CA LEU A 61 58.26 12.99 -7.55
C LEU A 61 56.86 13.37 -8.09
N SER A 62 56.72 14.51 -8.77
CA SER A 62 56.92 14.71 -10.21
C SER A 62 55.74 14.21 -11.08
N SER A 63 54.73 15.06 -11.21
CA SER A 63 53.72 15.02 -12.28
C SER A 63 54.39 15.24 -13.63
N GLN A 64 54.41 14.22 -14.50
CA GLN A 64 54.94 14.34 -15.86
C GLN A 64 53.93 15.05 -16.77
N ILE A 65 54.18 16.33 -17.02
CA ILE A 65 53.54 17.14 -18.07
C ILE A 65 54.27 16.84 -19.38
N LYS A 66 53.57 16.28 -20.37
CA LYS A 66 54.08 16.11 -21.75
C LYS A 66 53.77 17.38 -22.55
N VAL A 67 54.80 18.17 -22.86
CA VAL A 67 54.73 19.26 -23.84
C VAL A 67 55.26 18.74 -25.16
N ALA A 68 54.36 18.61 -26.14
CA ALA A 68 54.69 18.42 -27.54
C ALA A 68 55.26 19.74 -28.09
N ASP A 69 56.25 19.63 -28.98
CA ASP A 69 56.91 20.72 -29.71
C ASP A 69 57.97 21.52 -28.97
N ARG A 70 59.20 20.97 -28.99
CA ARG A 70 60.41 21.79 -29.19
C ARG A 70 61.29 21.16 -30.28
N PRO A 71 61.57 21.87 -31.39
CA PRO A 71 62.59 21.46 -32.34
C PRO A 71 63.95 21.88 -31.75
N VAL A 72 64.76 20.89 -31.36
CA VAL A 72 66.15 21.12 -30.93
C VAL A 72 67.07 20.54 -31.98
N THR A 73 67.82 21.42 -32.62
CA THR A 73 68.90 21.10 -33.55
C THR A 73 70.17 20.82 -32.75
N GLN A 74 70.82 19.68 -32.99
CA GLN A 74 72.30 19.57 -33.00
C GLN A 74 72.76 18.17 -33.43
N GLN A 75 73.01 18.05 -34.73
CA GLN A 75 74.25 17.60 -35.33
C GLN A 75 75.26 16.87 -34.40
N GLY A 76 75.47 15.57 -34.61
CA GLY A 76 76.56 14.82 -33.98
C GLY A 76 76.52 13.29 -34.17
N LEU A 77 77.00 12.82 -35.34
CA LEU A 77 77.69 11.54 -35.60
C LEU A 77 77.04 10.17 -35.29
N SER A 78 76.87 9.43 -36.41
CA SER A 78 77.12 7.98 -36.58
C SER A 78 76.05 6.98 -36.18
N GLY A 79 75.59 6.22 -37.17
CA GLY A 79 74.67 5.09 -37.02
C GLY A 79 74.01 4.70 -38.33
N MET A 80 74.80 4.04 -39.19
CA MET A 80 74.46 3.45 -40.49
C MET A 80 73.02 2.87 -40.54
N LYS A 81 72.08 3.62 -41.12
CA LYS A 81 70.73 3.12 -41.44
C LYS A 81 70.83 2.20 -42.66
N THR A 82 70.92 0.89 -42.43
CA THR A 82 70.54 -0.10 -43.44
C THR A 82 69.05 0.09 -43.74
N GLY A 83 68.74 0.21 -45.03
CA GLY A 83 67.49 0.75 -45.55
C GLY A 83 66.21 0.23 -44.90
N ILE A 84 65.28 1.16 -44.71
CA ILE A 84 63.85 0.88 -44.58
C ILE A 84 63.42 0.16 -45.86
N LYS A 85 63.49 -1.17 -45.86
CA LYS A 85 62.73 -2.00 -46.78
C LYS A 85 61.26 -1.77 -46.42
N GLY A 86 60.52 -1.14 -47.32
CA GLY A 86 59.07 -1.01 -47.18
C GLY A 86 58.40 -2.38 -47.06
N PRO A 87 57.14 -2.44 -46.59
CA PRO A 87 56.38 -3.69 -46.58
C PRO A 87 56.17 -4.19 -48.01
N GLN A 88 57.06 -5.11 -48.34
CA GLN A 88 57.04 -6.15 -49.36
C GLN A 88 55.78 -7.01 -49.20
N ARG A 89 55.33 -7.67 -50.28
CA ARG A 89 54.25 -8.67 -50.26
C ARG A 89 54.37 -9.56 -49.02
N GLN A 90 53.34 -9.57 -48.17
CA GLN A 90 53.24 -10.55 -47.09
C GLN A 90 53.05 -11.92 -47.73
N ILE A 91 54.05 -12.79 -47.59
CA ILE A 91 53.95 -14.19 -47.99
C ILE A 91 53.27 -14.90 -46.84
N LEU A 92 52.02 -15.30 -47.06
CA LEU A 92 51.19 -15.99 -46.08
C LEU A 92 51.51 -17.49 -46.12
N ASP A 93 52.69 -17.85 -45.65
CA ASP A 93 53.15 -19.23 -45.54
C ASP A 93 52.78 -19.85 -44.18
N LYS A 94 52.97 -21.18 -44.05
CA LYS A 94 52.64 -21.91 -42.81
C LYS A 94 53.33 -21.31 -41.58
N SER A 95 54.54 -20.77 -41.74
CA SER A 95 55.31 -20.13 -40.68
C SER A 95 54.68 -18.81 -40.22
N TYR A 96 54.18 -17.98 -41.15
CA TYR A 96 53.42 -16.78 -40.82
C TYR A 96 52.19 -17.10 -39.94
N TYR A 97 51.36 -18.05 -40.37
CA TYR A 97 50.15 -18.42 -39.60
C TYR A 97 50.48 -19.06 -38.25
N LEU A 98 51.57 -19.85 -38.14
CA LEU A 98 52.06 -20.36 -36.85
C LEU A 98 52.53 -19.24 -35.91
N GLY A 99 53.21 -18.23 -36.43
CA GLY A 99 53.61 -17.05 -35.67
C GLY A 99 52.41 -16.26 -35.16
N LEU A 100 51.40 -16.07 -36.02
CA LEU A 100 50.14 -15.42 -35.65
C LEU A 100 49.39 -16.19 -34.56
N LEU A 101 49.31 -17.52 -34.68
CA LEU A 101 48.71 -18.39 -33.66
C LEU A 101 49.45 -18.29 -32.32
N ARG A 102 50.80 -18.30 -32.33
CA ARG A 102 51.59 -18.11 -31.10
C ARG A 102 51.39 -16.75 -30.47
N SER A 103 51.33 -15.68 -31.28
CA SER A 103 50.98 -14.34 -30.79
C SER A 103 49.60 -14.34 -30.13
N LYS A 104 48.60 -14.93 -30.78
CA LYS A 104 47.25 -15.01 -30.24
C LYS A 104 47.16 -15.88 -28.97
N ILE A 105 47.90 -16.97 -28.90
CA ILE A 105 48.01 -17.78 -27.66
C ILE A 105 48.65 -16.94 -26.54
N SER A 106 49.69 -16.17 -26.84
CA SER A 106 50.34 -15.29 -25.86
C SER A 106 49.40 -14.18 -25.39
N GLU A 107 48.65 -13.57 -26.30
CA GLU A 107 47.64 -12.56 -25.98
C GLU A 107 46.54 -13.15 -25.09
N LEU A 108 45.99 -14.31 -25.46
CA LEU A 108 44.98 -15.01 -24.65
C LEU A 108 45.51 -15.40 -23.28
N THR A 109 46.76 -15.85 -23.18
CA THR A 109 47.39 -16.20 -21.90
C THR A 109 47.58 -14.95 -21.04
N SER A 110 47.96 -13.82 -21.65
CA SER A 110 48.08 -12.54 -20.95
C SER A 110 46.72 -12.05 -20.43
N GLU A 111 45.67 -12.13 -21.23
CA GLU A 111 44.31 -11.77 -20.82
C GLU A 111 43.78 -12.71 -19.74
N MET A 112 44.05 -14.01 -19.83
CA MET A 112 43.68 -14.98 -18.80
C MET A 112 44.34 -14.65 -17.45
N ASN A 113 45.63 -14.31 -17.45
CA ASN A 113 46.33 -13.89 -16.24
C ASN A 113 45.81 -12.56 -15.68
N LYS A 114 45.39 -11.64 -16.55
CA LYS A 114 44.81 -10.36 -16.14
C LYS A 114 43.44 -10.56 -15.48
N LEU A 115 42.56 -11.33 -16.12
CA LEU A 115 41.24 -11.66 -15.56
C LEU A 115 41.36 -12.43 -14.25
N GLN A 116 42.33 -13.35 -14.14
CA GLN A 116 42.57 -14.07 -12.89
C GLN A 116 42.95 -13.12 -11.74
N LYS A 117 43.80 -12.12 -12.00
CA LYS A 117 44.13 -11.08 -11.02
C LYS A 117 42.94 -10.21 -10.66
N GLU A 118 42.10 -9.85 -11.64
CA GLU A 118 40.87 -9.09 -11.39
C GLU A 118 39.88 -9.88 -10.53
N ILE A 119 39.76 -11.20 -10.72
CA ILE A 119 38.93 -12.09 -9.88
C ILE A 119 39.46 -12.14 -8.44
N GLU A 120 40.77 -12.29 -8.26
CA GLU A 120 41.39 -12.30 -6.93
C GLU A 120 41.21 -10.96 -6.21
N MET A 121 41.41 -9.85 -6.93
CA MET A 121 41.18 -8.51 -6.42
C MET A 121 39.71 -8.30 -6.03
N TYR A 122 38.77 -8.69 -6.89
CA TYR A 122 37.34 -8.60 -6.59
C TYR A 122 36.95 -9.43 -5.36
N ASN A 123 37.50 -10.63 -5.19
CA ASN A 123 37.24 -11.45 -4.00
C ASN A 123 37.77 -10.80 -2.72
N GLN A 124 38.96 -10.17 -2.77
CA GLN A 124 39.50 -9.42 -1.63
C GLN A 124 38.66 -8.19 -1.32
N GLU A 125 38.29 -7.41 -2.33
CA GLU A 125 37.42 -6.23 -2.19
C GLU A 125 36.04 -6.61 -1.65
N ASN A 126 35.46 -7.73 -2.10
CA ASN A 126 34.19 -8.23 -1.60
C ASN A 126 34.27 -8.61 -0.11
N SER A 127 35.36 -9.25 0.32
CA SER A 127 35.62 -9.52 1.75
C SER A 127 35.75 -8.24 2.56
N VAL A 128 36.37 -7.20 2.00
CA VAL A 128 36.52 -5.89 2.63
C VAL A 128 35.18 -5.16 2.68
N TYR A 129 34.35 -5.26 1.63
CA TYR A 129 33.01 -4.66 1.59
C TYR A 129 32.13 -5.18 2.73
N LEU A 130 32.08 -6.50 2.94
CA LEU A 130 31.36 -7.11 4.06
C LEU A 130 31.84 -6.59 5.43
N SER A 131 33.14 -6.30 5.56
CA SER A 131 33.67 -5.71 6.79
C SER A 131 33.21 -4.27 7.00
N TYR A 132 33.11 -3.49 5.92
CA TYR A 132 32.57 -2.13 5.97
C TYR A 132 31.07 -2.11 6.23
N GLU A 133 30.30 -3.02 5.64
CA GLU A 133 28.87 -3.17 5.89
C GLU A 133 28.58 -3.45 7.37
N LYS A 134 29.25 -4.45 7.95
CA LYS A 134 29.15 -4.74 9.40
C LYS A 134 29.53 -3.54 10.26
N ARG A 135 30.60 -2.82 9.88
CA ARG A 135 31.02 -1.62 10.61
C ARG A 135 29.97 -0.51 10.50
N ALA A 136 29.35 -0.34 9.34
CA ALA A 136 28.29 0.64 9.14
C ALA A 136 27.05 0.29 9.97
N GLU A 137 26.67 -0.99 10.05
CA GLU A 137 25.58 -1.46 10.89
C GLU A 137 25.84 -1.17 12.38
N ILE A 138 27.03 -1.50 12.87
CA ILE A 138 27.43 -1.20 14.26
C ILE A 138 27.37 0.30 14.53
N LEU A 139 27.95 1.13 13.65
CA LEU A 139 27.91 2.58 13.81
C LEU A 139 26.47 3.12 13.76
N ALA A 140 25.58 2.53 12.97
CA ALA A 140 24.18 2.93 12.94
C ALA A 140 23.45 2.60 14.26
N ILE A 141 23.75 1.45 14.86
CA ILE A 141 23.24 1.08 16.19
C ILE A 141 23.77 2.06 17.25
N GLU A 142 25.07 2.36 17.25
CA GLU A 142 25.68 3.31 18.19
C GLU A 142 25.07 4.72 18.05
N ILE A 143 24.86 5.20 16.82
CA ILE A 143 24.19 6.48 16.58
C ILE A 143 22.77 6.47 17.15
N LYS A 144 22.02 5.38 16.96
CA LYS A 144 20.66 5.25 17.51
C LYS A 144 20.68 5.25 19.05
N GLU A 145 21.65 4.58 19.66
CA GLU A 145 21.83 4.58 21.11
C GLU A 145 22.17 5.98 21.64
N PHE A 146 23.10 6.70 21.00
CA PHE A 146 23.43 8.08 21.37
C PHE A 146 22.26 9.04 21.17
N GLN A 147 21.44 8.84 20.14
CA GLN A 147 20.20 9.60 19.97
C GLN A 147 19.20 9.32 21.10
N GLY A 148 19.08 8.07 21.56
CA GLY A 148 18.28 7.70 22.72
C GLY A 148 18.77 8.39 23.99
N GLN A 149 20.07 8.30 24.29
CA GLN A 149 20.68 8.96 25.45
C GLN A 149 20.50 10.49 25.39
N LEU A 150 20.63 11.10 24.21
CA LEU A 150 20.38 12.53 24.05
C LEU A 150 18.92 12.90 24.34
N ALA A 151 17.97 12.07 23.90
CA ALA A 151 16.55 12.25 24.22
C ALA A 151 16.29 12.14 25.73
N ASP A 152 16.93 11.18 26.41
CA ASP A 152 16.85 11.01 27.86
C ASP A 152 17.41 12.24 28.60
N TYR A 153 18.57 12.74 28.17
CA TYR A 153 19.16 13.96 28.74
C TYR A 153 18.28 15.19 28.50
N ASN A 154 17.71 15.34 27.30
CA ASN A 154 16.79 16.44 27.02
C ASN A 154 15.54 16.35 27.90
N MET A 155 14.97 15.15 28.07
CA MET A 155 13.84 14.94 28.98
C MET A 155 14.22 15.29 30.43
N LEU A 156 15.39 14.87 30.90
CA LEU A 156 15.86 15.22 32.24
C LEU A 156 16.00 16.73 32.41
N VAL A 157 16.58 17.42 31.43
CA VAL A 157 16.71 18.89 31.44
C VAL A 157 15.32 19.54 31.51
N ASP A 158 14.35 19.07 30.74
CA ASP A 158 12.98 19.59 30.79
C ASP A 158 12.30 19.36 32.15
N LYS A 159 12.49 18.18 32.75
CA LYS A 159 11.97 17.85 34.09
C LYS A 159 12.62 18.69 35.18
N LEU A 160 13.93 18.94 35.09
CA LEU A 160 14.62 19.87 36.00
C LEU A 160 14.13 21.31 35.82
N ASN A 161 13.94 21.77 34.59
CA ASN A 161 13.44 23.12 34.30
C ASN A 161 12.00 23.34 34.77
N THR A 162 11.20 22.27 34.84
CA THR A 162 9.82 22.28 35.35
C THR A 162 9.73 21.98 36.85
N ASN A 163 10.88 21.80 37.53
CA ASN A 163 10.98 21.40 38.93
C ASN A 163 10.16 20.14 39.27
N THR A 164 10.05 19.19 38.34
CA THR A 164 9.39 17.90 38.60
C THR A 164 10.24 17.09 39.56
N GLU A 165 9.62 16.60 40.64
CA GLU A 165 10.30 15.76 41.62
C GLU A 165 10.48 14.33 41.10
N MET A 166 11.54 13.66 41.57
CA MET A 166 11.84 12.27 41.17
C MET A 166 10.70 11.32 41.54
N GLU A 167 10.01 11.56 42.66
CA GLU A 167 8.88 10.75 43.11
C GLU A 167 7.70 10.84 42.12
N GLU A 168 7.42 12.02 41.59
CA GLU A 168 6.39 12.22 40.56
C GLU A 168 6.74 11.46 39.27
N VAL A 169 8.00 11.53 38.82
CA VAL A 169 8.47 10.77 37.66
C VAL A 169 8.36 9.26 37.88
N MET A 170 8.67 8.77 39.09
CA MET A 170 8.53 7.35 39.42
C MET A 170 7.05 6.92 39.46
N ASN A 171 6.16 7.78 39.95
CA ASN A 171 4.72 7.50 39.96
C ASN A 171 4.17 7.45 38.53
N ASP A 172 4.53 8.40 37.66
CA ASP A 172 4.20 8.39 36.23
C ASP A 172 4.70 7.12 35.55
N TYR A 173 5.95 6.72 35.81
CA TYR A 173 6.53 5.49 35.28
C TYR A 173 5.74 4.26 35.72
N ASN A 174 5.42 4.13 37.00
CA ASN A 174 4.69 2.98 37.53
C ASN A 174 3.26 2.91 36.97
N MET A 175 2.60 4.05 36.82
CA MET A 175 1.27 4.14 36.21
C MET A 175 1.32 3.72 34.73
N LEU A 176 2.25 4.27 33.94
CA LEU A 176 2.43 3.92 32.53
C LEU A 176 2.81 2.46 32.35
N LYS A 177 3.67 1.92 33.22
CA LYS A 177 4.04 0.50 33.20
C LYS A 177 2.83 -0.39 33.44
N ALA A 178 2.04 -0.10 34.48
CA ALA A 178 0.82 -0.87 34.77
C ALA A 178 -0.20 -0.78 33.63
N GLN A 179 -0.30 0.36 32.95
CA GLN A 179 -1.14 0.52 31.76
C GLN A 179 -0.62 -0.33 30.59
N ASN A 180 0.67 -0.25 30.26
CA ASN A 180 1.29 -1.04 29.19
C ASN A 180 1.17 -2.55 29.43
N ASP A 181 1.31 -3.00 30.67
CA ASP A 181 1.14 -4.42 31.03
C ASP A 181 -0.30 -4.89 30.77
N ARG A 182 -1.29 -4.08 31.12
CA ARG A 182 -2.71 -4.37 30.83
C ARG A 182 -3.00 -4.34 29.33
N GLU A 183 -2.47 -3.36 28.61
CA GLU A 183 -2.63 -3.25 27.16
C GLU A 183 -1.98 -4.43 26.43
N THR A 184 -0.82 -4.89 26.90
CA THR A 184 -0.13 -6.08 26.36
C THR A 184 -1.01 -7.33 26.53
N GLN A 185 -1.55 -7.56 27.73
CA GLN A 185 -2.48 -8.67 27.97
C GLN A 185 -3.74 -8.58 27.10
N SER A 186 -4.30 -7.38 26.94
CA SER A 186 -5.43 -7.16 26.04
C SER A 186 -5.06 -7.46 24.59
N MET A 187 -3.86 -7.08 24.15
CA MET A 187 -3.39 -7.34 22.79
C MET A 187 -3.20 -8.84 22.55
N ASP A 188 -2.71 -9.60 23.54
CA ASP A 188 -2.57 -11.05 23.46
C ASP A 188 -3.94 -11.75 23.33
N ILE A 189 -4.95 -11.28 24.07
CA ILE A 189 -6.32 -11.79 23.97
C ILE A 189 -6.87 -11.53 22.55
N ILE A 190 -6.76 -10.29 22.06
CA ILE A 190 -7.20 -9.91 20.71
C ILE A 190 -6.47 -10.72 19.65
N PHE A 191 -5.17 -10.94 19.80
CA PHE A 191 -4.38 -11.74 18.87
C PHE A 191 -4.85 -13.20 18.83
N THR A 192 -5.10 -13.78 20.00
CA THR A 192 -5.60 -15.16 20.13
C THR A 192 -6.99 -15.31 19.53
N GLU A 193 -7.90 -14.38 19.82
CA GLU A 193 -9.26 -14.37 19.25
C GLU A 193 -9.22 -14.20 17.73
N ARG A 194 -8.39 -13.28 17.23
CA ARG A 194 -8.18 -13.08 15.79
C ARG A 194 -7.67 -14.36 15.14
N GLN A 195 -6.68 -15.03 15.73
CA GLN A 195 -6.14 -16.27 15.20
C GLN A 195 -7.22 -17.37 15.15
N ALA A 196 -8.06 -17.48 16.18
CA ALA A 196 -9.17 -18.42 16.22
C ALA A 196 -10.20 -18.12 15.14
N LYS A 197 -10.62 -16.86 14.98
CA LYS A 197 -11.55 -16.44 13.92
C LYS A 197 -10.97 -16.65 12.53
N GLU A 198 -9.70 -16.36 12.33
CA GLU A 198 -9.03 -16.59 11.04
C GLU A 198 -8.97 -18.07 10.68
N LYS A 199 -8.81 -18.96 11.68
CA LYS A 199 -8.90 -20.41 11.47
C LYS A 199 -10.33 -20.84 11.10
N GLN A 200 -11.34 -20.28 11.76
CA GLN A 200 -12.75 -20.55 11.44
C GLN A 200 -13.10 -20.08 10.03
N ILE A 201 -12.66 -18.88 9.63
CA ILE A 201 -12.85 -18.36 8.27
C ILE A 201 -12.22 -19.30 7.26
N ARG A 202 -10.98 -19.75 7.48
CA ARG A 202 -10.33 -20.71 6.57
C ARG A 202 -11.09 -22.02 6.43
N SER A 203 -11.65 -22.55 7.52
CA SER A 203 -12.49 -23.76 7.47
C SER A 203 -13.73 -23.53 6.61
N VAL A 204 -14.44 -22.42 6.84
CA VAL A 204 -15.64 -22.07 6.08
C VAL A 204 -15.32 -21.81 4.60
N GLU A 205 -14.20 -21.18 4.30
CA GLU A 205 -13.73 -20.98 2.93
C GLU A 205 -13.43 -22.31 2.22
N GLU A 206 -12.84 -23.28 2.94
CA GLU A 206 -12.61 -24.62 2.42
C GLU A 206 -13.92 -25.36 2.15
N ASP A 207 -14.88 -25.30 3.08
CA ASP A 207 -16.21 -25.89 2.92
C ASP A 207 -16.97 -25.28 1.73
N ILE A 208 -16.92 -23.94 1.57
CA ILE A 208 -17.51 -23.23 0.43
C ILE A 208 -16.87 -23.69 -0.89
N GLU A 209 -15.55 -23.89 -0.91
CA GLU A 209 -14.85 -24.33 -2.12
C GLU A 209 -15.21 -25.78 -2.48
N GLN A 210 -15.32 -26.67 -1.48
CA GLN A 210 -15.80 -28.03 -1.70
C GLN A 210 -17.23 -28.06 -2.24
N GLU A 211 -18.13 -27.24 -1.67
CA GLU A 211 -19.52 -27.16 -2.12
C GLU A 211 -19.62 -26.56 -3.54
N LYS A 212 -18.81 -25.55 -3.86
CA LYS A 212 -18.69 -25.00 -5.22
C LYS A 212 -18.25 -26.06 -6.22
N GLN A 213 -17.25 -26.87 -5.89
CA GLN A 213 -16.79 -27.96 -6.76
C GLN A 213 -17.88 -29.01 -6.97
N ALA A 214 -18.60 -29.39 -5.90
CA ALA A 214 -19.74 -30.29 -6.00
C ALA A 214 -20.86 -29.71 -6.89
N ALA A 215 -21.19 -28.43 -6.72
CA ALA A 215 -22.16 -27.73 -7.55
C ALA A 215 -21.73 -27.68 -9.03
N ASP A 216 -20.47 -27.38 -9.30
CA ASP A 216 -19.90 -27.36 -10.66
C ASP A 216 -19.96 -28.74 -11.32
N ASP A 217 -19.73 -29.82 -10.57
CA ASP A 217 -19.84 -31.18 -11.09
C ASP A 217 -21.30 -31.57 -11.38
N ILE A 218 -22.25 -31.13 -10.55
CA ILE A 218 -23.69 -31.27 -10.84
C ILE A 218 -24.04 -30.50 -12.12
N ILE A 219 -23.53 -29.27 -12.27
CA ILE A 219 -23.77 -28.45 -13.47
C ILE A 219 -23.21 -29.13 -14.71
N LYS A 220 -21.99 -29.65 -14.68
CA LYS A 220 -21.39 -30.38 -15.82
C LYS A 220 -22.21 -31.62 -16.23
N ASN A 221 -22.83 -32.28 -15.26
CA ASN A 221 -23.66 -33.46 -15.48
C ASN A 221 -25.13 -33.14 -15.86
N MET A 222 -25.55 -31.87 -15.82
CA MET A 222 -26.90 -31.46 -16.24
C MET A 222 -27.07 -31.50 -17.78
N PRO A 223 -28.32 -31.66 -18.26
CA PRO A 223 -28.63 -31.52 -19.69
C PRO A 223 -28.24 -30.14 -20.24
N PRO A 224 -27.83 -30.03 -21.52
CA PRO A 224 -27.29 -28.80 -22.09
C PRO A 224 -28.27 -27.61 -22.04
N GLU A 225 -29.57 -27.86 -22.19
CA GLU A 225 -30.61 -26.81 -22.06
C GLU A 225 -30.67 -26.19 -20.66
N LYS A 226 -30.49 -27.01 -19.60
CA LYS A 226 -30.49 -26.52 -18.22
C LYS A 226 -29.18 -25.81 -17.86
N GLN A 227 -28.06 -26.27 -18.42
CA GLN A 227 -26.76 -25.60 -18.27
C GLN A 227 -26.77 -24.19 -18.85
N VAL A 228 -27.30 -24.02 -20.06
CA VAL A 228 -27.40 -22.68 -20.70
C VAL A 228 -28.25 -21.75 -19.85
N LYS A 229 -29.42 -22.20 -19.39
CA LYS A 229 -30.29 -21.39 -18.52
C LYS A 229 -29.63 -21.04 -17.17
N TYR A 230 -28.88 -21.97 -16.58
CA TYR A 230 -28.11 -21.71 -15.36
C TYR A 230 -27.03 -20.65 -15.59
N ILE A 231 -26.26 -20.75 -16.68
CA ILE A 231 -25.22 -19.78 -17.02
C ILE A 231 -25.83 -18.40 -17.26
N GLU A 232 -26.92 -18.31 -18.04
CA GLU A 232 -27.61 -17.04 -18.26
C GLU A 232 -28.04 -16.40 -16.94
N MET A 233 -28.70 -17.17 -16.07
CA MET A 233 -29.15 -16.68 -14.76
C MET A 233 -28.00 -16.34 -13.81
N LYS A 234 -26.88 -17.09 -13.87
CA LYS A 234 -25.66 -16.76 -13.13
C LYS A 234 -25.07 -15.43 -13.59
N THR A 235 -24.98 -15.22 -14.91
CA THR A 235 -24.45 -13.96 -15.46
C THR A 235 -25.35 -12.76 -15.17
N THR A 236 -26.67 -12.93 -15.14
CA THR A 236 -27.57 -11.82 -14.74
C THR A 236 -27.44 -11.52 -13.25
N ASN A 237 -27.32 -12.54 -12.40
CA ASN A 237 -27.09 -12.36 -10.97
C ASN A 237 -25.75 -11.65 -10.69
N GLU A 238 -24.66 -12.09 -11.33
CA GLU A 238 -23.34 -11.43 -11.20
C GLU A 238 -23.39 -9.96 -11.62
N LYS A 239 -24.14 -9.61 -12.68
CA LYS A 239 -24.34 -8.21 -13.08
C LYS A 239 -25.13 -7.42 -12.04
N LEU A 240 -26.21 -7.98 -11.50
CA LEU A 240 -27.01 -7.32 -10.45
C LEU A 240 -26.19 -7.11 -9.17
N LEU A 241 -25.34 -8.06 -8.79
CA LEU A 241 -24.43 -7.91 -7.66
C LEU A 241 -23.40 -6.82 -7.88
N GLN A 242 -22.85 -6.70 -9.09
CA GLN A 242 -21.95 -5.60 -9.45
C GLN A 242 -22.67 -4.25 -9.41
N GLU A 243 -23.89 -4.17 -9.94
CA GLU A 243 -24.70 -2.95 -9.86
C GLU A 243 -24.98 -2.56 -8.40
N LEU A 244 -25.34 -3.53 -7.56
CA LEU A 244 -25.56 -3.32 -6.12
C LEU A 244 -24.30 -2.78 -5.43
N ASP A 245 -23.13 -3.38 -5.66
CA ASP A 245 -21.86 -2.91 -5.09
C ASP A 245 -21.54 -1.47 -5.54
N THR A 246 -21.78 -1.13 -6.81
CA THR A 246 -21.56 0.24 -7.29
C THR A 246 -22.54 1.23 -6.67
N LEU A 247 -23.81 0.87 -6.48
CA LEU A 247 -24.81 1.69 -5.80
C LEU A 247 -24.47 1.88 -4.32
N GLN A 248 -23.98 0.84 -3.66
CA GLN A 248 -23.55 0.91 -2.27
C GLN A 248 -22.35 1.87 -2.12
N GLN A 249 -21.35 1.77 -2.98
CA GLN A 249 -20.22 2.70 -2.99
C GLN A 249 -20.65 4.14 -3.25
N GLN A 250 -21.62 4.37 -4.15
CA GLN A 250 -22.18 5.70 -4.37
C GLN A 250 -22.92 6.24 -3.14
N LEU A 251 -23.68 5.39 -2.46
CA LEU A 251 -24.39 5.75 -1.22
C LEU A 251 -23.39 6.12 -0.12
N ASP A 252 -22.32 5.34 0.06
CA ASP A 252 -21.28 5.62 1.05
C ASP A 252 -20.57 6.95 0.75
N LEU A 253 -20.24 7.21 -0.52
CA LEU A 253 -19.65 8.48 -0.94
C LEU A 253 -20.58 9.67 -0.68
N LEU A 254 -21.88 9.50 -0.95
CA LEU A 254 -22.89 10.53 -0.66
C LEU A 254 -23.04 10.77 0.84
N ASN A 255 -22.99 9.71 1.66
CA ASN A 255 -23.04 9.84 3.12
C ASN A 255 -21.80 10.56 3.67
N ILE A 256 -20.59 10.20 3.23
CA ILE A 256 -19.36 10.91 3.62
C ILE A 256 -19.45 12.39 3.22
N LYS A 257 -19.95 12.68 2.02
CA LYS A 257 -20.15 14.05 1.56
C LYS A 257 -21.19 14.78 2.41
N LYS A 258 -22.30 14.13 2.76
CA LYS A 258 -23.34 14.68 3.65
C LYS A 258 -22.74 15.02 5.02
N GLU A 259 -22.05 14.09 5.66
CA GLU A 259 -21.39 14.30 6.95
C GLU A 259 -20.38 15.47 6.90
N SER A 260 -19.62 15.57 5.81
CA SER A 260 -18.67 16.69 5.64
C SER A 260 -19.36 18.06 5.57
N LEU A 261 -20.48 18.14 4.83
CA LEU A 261 -21.27 19.37 4.71
C LEU A 261 -21.98 19.70 6.03
N GLU A 262 -22.47 18.70 6.74
CA GLU A 262 -23.05 18.87 8.08
C GLU A 262 -22.01 19.40 9.08
N ALA A 263 -20.78 18.89 9.05
CA ALA A 263 -19.68 19.38 9.87
C ALA A 263 -19.28 20.83 9.52
N GLU A 264 -19.31 21.22 8.24
CA GLU A 264 -19.09 22.60 7.80
C GLU A 264 -20.20 23.57 8.24
N ILE A 265 -21.45 23.07 8.36
CA ILE A 265 -22.62 23.84 8.78
C ILE A 265 -22.72 23.93 10.31
N ALA A 266 -22.23 22.91 11.03
CA ALA A 266 -22.27 22.79 12.49
C ALA A 266 -21.88 24.06 13.28
N PRO A 267 -20.83 24.82 12.92
CA PRO A 267 -20.44 26.00 13.69
C PRO A 267 -21.36 27.22 13.49
N SER A 268 -22.32 27.18 12.54
CA SER A 268 -23.17 28.33 12.20
C SER A 268 -24.64 28.05 12.46
N GLN A 269 -25.16 28.59 13.57
CA GLN A 269 -26.56 28.46 13.98
C GLN A 269 -27.56 28.91 12.90
N VAL A 270 -27.26 30.01 12.20
CA VAL A 270 -28.12 30.55 11.13
C VAL A 270 -28.19 29.60 9.93
N LYS A 271 -27.09 28.92 9.59
CA LYS A 271 -27.08 27.93 8.51
C LYS A 271 -27.84 26.66 8.90
N GLN A 272 -27.75 26.22 10.16
CA GLN A 272 -28.55 25.10 10.66
C GLN A 272 -30.06 25.40 10.61
N GLU A 273 -30.47 26.57 11.09
CA GLU A 273 -31.88 27.01 10.99
C GLU A 273 -32.34 27.13 9.54
N ALA A 274 -31.47 27.62 8.63
CA ALA A 274 -31.77 27.67 7.21
C ALA A 274 -31.99 26.26 6.61
N VAL A 275 -31.14 25.28 6.95
CA VAL A 275 -31.31 23.88 6.49
C VAL A 275 -32.66 23.32 6.95
N LEU A 276 -33.03 23.49 8.22
CA LEU A 276 -34.34 23.04 8.73
C LEU A 276 -35.52 23.70 8.01
N LEU A 277 -35.40 25.01 7.71
CA LEU A 277 -36.43 25.72 6.95
C LEU A 277 -36.51 25.23 5.50
N TYR A 278 -35.38 24.91 4.86
CA TYR A 278 -35.35 24.33 3.52
C TYR A 278 -35.91 22.91 3.48
N GLU A 279 -35.62 22.07 4.48
CA GLU A 279 -36.23 20.74 4.62
C GLU A 279 -37.75 20.84 4.75
N LYS A 280 -38.23 21.72 5.65
CA LYS A 280 -39.66 21.96 5.84
C LYS A 280 -40.32 22.52 4.58
N LEU A 281 -39.63 23.40 3.85
CA LEU A 281 -40.14 23.93 2.59
C LEU A 281 -40.22 22.82 1.53
N TYR A 282 -39.20 21.96 1.43
CA TYR A 282 -39.20 20.83 0.52
C TYR A 282 -40.33 19.84 0.81
N GLU A 283 -40.57 19.51 2.09
CA GLU A 283 -41.70 18.66 2.51
C GLU A 283 -43.04 19.28 2.11
N LEU A 284 -43.22 20.58 2.35
CA LEU A 284 -44.45 21.28 1.98
C LEU A 284 -44.64 21.39 0.47
N GLU A 285 -43.57 21.58 -0.30
CA GLU A 285 -43.60 21.57 -1.76
C GLU A 285 -43.93 20.19 -2.31
N SER A 286 -43.33 19.13 -1.76
CA SER A 286 -43.64 17.75 -2.12
C SER A 286 -45.10 17.41 -1.83
N HIS A 287 -45.62 17.81 -0.66
CA HIS A 287 -47.01 17.60 -0.30
C HIS A 287 -47.98 18.40 -1.20
N ARG A 288 -47.64 19.65 -1.52
CA ARG A 288 -48.39 20.46 -2.50
C ARG A 288 -48.41 19.77 -3.86
N ASP A 289 -47.26 19.31 -4.34
CA ASP A 289 -47.14 18.69 -5.66
C ASP A 289 -47.91 17.37 -5.71
N GLN A 290 -47.91 16.60 -4.62
CA GLN A 290 -48.75 15.43 -4.44
C GLN A 290 -50.24 15.78 -4.48
N MET A 291 -50.72 16.75 -3.68
CA MET A 291 -52.12 17.18 -3.71
C MET A 291 -52.52 17.73 -5.09
N THR A 292 -51.61 18.43 -5.76
CA THR A 292 -51.84 18.96 -7.11
C THR A 292 -51.90 17.83 -8.14
N ALA A 293 -51.10 16.78 -7.98
CA ALA A 293 -51.15 15.59 -8.83
C ALA A 293 -52.44 14.80 -8.59
N GLU A 294 -52.86 14.66 -7.33
CA GLU A 294 -54.14 14.07 -6.93
C GLU A 294 -55.30 14.86 -7.55
N ASP A 295 -55.38 16.18 -7.33
CA ASP A 295 -56.40 17.07 -7.91
C ASP A 295 -56.45 17.03 -9.44
N LYS A 296 -55.29 16.96 -10.11
CA LYS A 296 -55.21 16.80 -11.58
C LYS A 296 -55.62 15.40 -12.04
N SER A 297 -55.50 14.42 -11.17
CA SER A 297 -55.91 13.03 -11.42
C SER A 297 -57.36 12.76 -11.03
N MET A 298 -58.04 13.71 -10.37
CA MET A 298 -59.48 13.67 -10.09
C MET A 298 -60.25 13.75 -11.41
N GLY A 299 -60.77 12.61 -11.85
CA GLY A 299 -61.70 12.53 -12.98
C GLY A 299 -63.11 12.98 -12.59
N SER A 300 -64.08 12.80 -13.49
CA SER A 300 -65.50 12.94 -13.11
C SER A 300 -65.84 12.00 -11.95
N PRO A 301 -66.80 12.31 -11.05
CA PRO A 301 -67.20 11.42 -9.95
C PRO A 301 -67.54 9.98 -10.37
N MET A 302 -67.90 9.77 -11.64
CA MET A 302 -68.15 8.45 -12.23
C MET A 302 -66.86 7.69 -12.61
N GLU A 303 -65.83 8.41 -13.07
CA GLU A 303 -64.52 7.90 -13.46
C GLU A 303 -63.65 7.59 -12.23
N GLU A 304 -63.77 8.42 -11.19
CA GLU A 304 -63.14 8.17 -9.88
C GLU A 304 -63.74 6.93 -9.21
N ARG A 305 -65.07 6.75 -9.28
CA ARG A 305 -65.75 5.54 -8.81
C ARG A 305 -65.29 4.29 -9.57
N GLU A 306 -65.09 4.40 -10.88
CA GLU A 306 -64.60 3.27 -11.70
C GLU A 306 -63.14 2.94 -11.39
N ARG A 307 -62.28 3.95 -11.20
CA ARG A 307 -60.88 3.77 -10.75
C ARG A 307 -60.83 3.12 -9.38
N LEU A 308 -61.59 3.61 -8.40
CA LEU A 308 -61.65 3.03 -7.05
C LEU A 308 -62.18 1.59 -7.08
N LEU A 309 -63.18 1.28 -7.91
CA LEU A 309 -63.64 -0.10 -8.10
C LEU A 309 -62.58 -1.00 -8.74
N LYS A 310 -61.80 -0.47 -9.68
CA LYS A 310 -60.69 -1.19 -10.31
C LYS A 310 -59.56 -1.43 -9.31
N GLN A 311 -59.19 -0.40 -8.54
CA GLN A 311 -58.20 -0.50 -7.47
C GLN A 311 -58.63 -1.52 -6.41
N VAL A 312 -59.86 -1.46 -5.90
CA VAL A 312 -60.36 -2.46 -4.94
C VAL A 312 -60.34 -3.88 -5.52
N LYS A 313 -60.56 -4.05 -6.83
CA LYS A 313 -60.43 -5.37 -7.47
C LYS A 313 -58.98 -5.84 -7.55
N GLU A 314 -58.07 -4.95 -7.94
CA GLU A 314 -56.63 -5.22 -8.02
C GLU A 314 -56.07 -5.50 -6.61
N ASP A 315 -56.37 -4.65 -5.64
CA ASP A 315 -55.99 -4.81 -4.23
C ASP A 315 -56.57 -6.10 -3.64
N ASN A 316 -57.84 -6.46 -3.92
CA ASN A 316 -58.39 -7.74 -3.46
C ASN A 316 -57.69 -8.95 -4.12
N GLN A 317 -57.28 -8.83 -5.38
CA GLN A 317 -56.54 -9.88 -6.06
C GLN A 317 -55.12 -10.01 -5.50
N GLU A 318 -54.48 -8.88 -5.16
CA GLU A 318 -53.16 -8.83 -4.53
C GLU A 318 -53.22 -9.32 -3.08
N ILE A 319 -54.24 -8.96 -2.31
CA ILE A 319 -54.50 -9.51 -0.98
C ILE A 319 -54.67 -11.03 -1.07
N ALA A 320 -55.46 -11.53 -2.02
CA ALA A 320 -55.63 -12.98 -2.19
C ALA A 320 -54.33 -13.69 -2.59
N SER A 321 -53.45 -13.04 -3.38
CA SER A 321 -52.16 -13.61 -3.74
C SER A 321 -51.18 -13.58 -2.56
N MET A 322 -51.13 -12.48 -1.81
CA MET A 322 -50.36 -12.34 -0.58
C MET A 322 -50.83 -13.32 0.50
N GLU A 323 -52.14 -13.51 0.67
CA GLU A 323 -52.70 -14.49 1.60
C GLU A 323 -52.25 -15.91 1.25
N ARG A 324 -52.25 -16.28 -0.05
CA ARG A 324 -51.71 -17.57 -0.52
C ARG A 324 -50.23 -17.72 -0.16
N GLN A 325 -49.41 -16.70 -0.46
CA GLN A 325 -48.00 -16.70 -0.10
C GLN A 325 -47.79 -16.79 1.42
N LEU A 326 -48.64 -16.15 2.22
CA LEU A 326 -48.61 -16.21 3.68
C LEU A 326 -48.92 -17.63 4.18
N THR A 327 -49.89 -18.33 3.58
CA THR A 327 -50.12 -19.76 3.86
C THR A 327 -48.92 -20.61 3.47
N ASP A 328 -48.36 -20.43 2.27
CA ASP A 328 -47.19 -21.20 1.82
C ASP A 328 -45.98 -20.99 2.75
N ILE A 329 -45.76 -19.76 3.22
CA ILE A 329 -44.69 -19.43 4.18
C ILE A 329 -44.98 -20.07 5.54
N LYS A 330 -46.22 -20.02 6.03
CA LYS A 330 -46.60 -20.69 7.29
C LYS A 330 -46.41 -22.20 7.20
N GLU A 331 -46.72 -22.82 6.06
CA GLU A 331 -46.47 -24.25 5.83
C GLU A 331 -44.96 -24.56 5.86
N LYS A 332 -44.13 -23.73 5.21
CA LYS A 332 -42.67 -23.87 5.27
C LYS A 332 -42.11 -23.68 6.68
N ILE A 333 -42.62 -22.72 7.45
CA ILE A 333 -42.23 -22.52 8.85
C ILE A 333 -42.57 -23.78 9.67
N ASN A 334 -43.75 -24.36 9.45
CA ASN A 334 -44.12 -25.60 10.13
C ASN A 334 -43.23 -26.78 9.72
N GLN A 335 -42.89 -26.90 8.43
CA GLN A 335 -41.94 -27.91 7.95
C GLN A 335 -40.57 -27.76 8.61
N PHE A 336 -40.00 -26.55 8.60
CA PHE A 336 -38.69 -26.31 9.23
C PHE A 336 -38.73 -26.50 10.75
N ASN A 337 -39.81 -26.13 11.42
CA ASN A 337 -39.95 -26.42 12.86
C ASN A 337 -40.00 -27.92 13.15
N GLU A 338 -40.62 -28.72 12.27
CA GLU A 338 -40.63 -30.18 12.42
C GLU A 338 -39.26 -30.79 12.11
N GLU A 339 -38.54 -30.28 11.09
CA GLU A 339 -37.16 -30.67 10.80
C GLU A 339 -36.22 -30.34 11.97
N ILE A 340 -36.36 -29.17 12.59
CA ILE A 340 -35.61 -28.80 13.80
C ILE A 340 -35.93 -29.76 14.94
N ARG A 341 -37.20 -30.05 15.20
CA ARG A 341 -37.58 -31.02 16.24
C ARG A 341 -37.01 -32.41 15.98
N GLN A 342 -37.02 -32.84 14.72
CA GLN A 342 -36.45 -34.13 14.35
C GLN A 342 -34.93 -34.15 14.56
N LEU A 343 -34.23 -33.08 14.18
CA LEU A 343 -32.80 -32.94 14.45
C LEU A 343 -32.49 -32.87 15.95
N ASP A 344 -33.32 -32.20 16.76
CA ASP A 344 -33.18 -32.16 18.22
C ASP A 344 -33.38 -33.57 18.83
N MET A 345 -34.36 -34.33 18.34
CA MET A 345 -34.57 -35.73 18.76
C MET A 345 -33.40 -36.63 18.35
N ASP A 346 -32.89 -36.50 17.12
CA ASP A 346 -31.72 -37.25 16.65
C ASP A 346 -30.47 -36.89 17.49
N LEU A 347 -30.30 -35.62 17.85
CA LEU A 347 -29.23 -35.16 18.75
C LEU A 347 -29.36 -35.75 20.16
N GLU A 348 -30.57 -35.78 20.73
CA GLU A 348 -30.84 -36.43 22.03
C GLU A 348 -30.57 -37.95 21.96
N GLU A 349 -31.00 -38.63 20.89
CA GLU A 349 -30.77 -40.07 20.69
C GLU A 349 -29.27 -40.36 20.56
N HIS A 350 -28.53 -39.55 19.81
CA HIS A 350 -27.08 -39.66 19.73
C HIS A 350 -26.41 -39.42 21.09
N GLN A 351 -26.88 -38.45 21.89
CA GLN A 351 -26.34 -38.15 23.21
C GLN A 351 -26.57 -39.28 24.21
N VAL A 352 -27.75 -39.93 24.17
CA VAL A 352 -28.07 -41.12 24.98
C VAL A 352 -27.20 -42.32 24.58
N ILE A 353 -26.96 -42.53 23.28
CA ILE A 353 -26.09 -43.61 22.79
C ILE A 353 -24.62 -43.42 23.24
N TRP A 354 -24.13 -42.18 23.32
CA TRP A 354 -22.77 -41.91 23.83
C TRP A 354 -22.64 -42.15 25.34
N GLU A 355 -23.72 -41.94 26.11
CA GLU A 355 -23.77 -42.21 27.56
C GLU A 355 -23.94 -43.70 27.89
N GLU A 356 -24.54 -44.50 27.00
CA GLU A 356 -24.70 -45.96 27.18
C GLU A 356 -23.46 -46.77 26.76
N VAL A 357 -22.53 -46.17 26.00
CA VAL A 357 -21.31 -46.82 25.47
C VAL A 357 -20.03 -46.41 26.22
N SER A 358 -20.12 -45.49 27.20
CA SER A 358 -19.06 -45.19 28.18
C SER A 358 -19.31 -45.89 29.50
#